data_AF-A0A3C1LUP1-F1
#
_entry.id   AF-A0A3C1LUP1-F1
#
_cell.length_a   1.000
_cell.length_b   1.000
_cell.length_c   1.000
_cell.angle_alpha   90.00
_cell.angle_beta   90.00
_cell.angle_gamma   90.00
#
_symmetry.space_group_name_H-M   'P 1'
#
loop_
_entity.id
_entity.type
_entity.pdbx_description
1 polymer ?
#
loop_
_entity_poly.entity_id
_entity_poly.type
_entity_poly.pdbx_seq_one_letter_code
_entity_poly.pdbx_strand_id
1 'polypeptide(L)' 'MKQLVLAEKPSVGKELARVLGCANRGKYLESDDYIVTWALGHLV' A
#
# COMPACT_ATOMS: atom_id res chain seq x y z
N MET A 1 -5.21 15.62 0.13
CA MET A 1 -4.54 14.99 -1.03
C MET A 1 -3.77 13.81 -0.46
N LYS A 2 -4.01 12.59 -0.93
CA LYS A 2 -3.37 11.39 -0.37
C LYS A 2 -2.11 11.03 -1.15
N GLN A 3 -1.10 10.49 -0.48
CA GLN A 3 0.12 9.98 -1.08
C GLN A 3 -0.03 8.51 -1.45
N LEU A 4 0.38 8.13 -2.66
CA LEU A 4 0.39 6.74 -3.12
C LEU A 4 1.76 6.11 -2.82
N VAL A 5 1.75 4.98 -2.12
CA VAL A 5 2.91 4.15 -1.84
C VAL A 5 2.76 2.84 -2.61
N LEU A 6 3.69 2.57 -3.52
CA LEU A 6 3.72 1.36 -4.33
C LEU A 6 4.89 0.47 -3.89
N ALA A 7 4.58 -0.72 -3.37
CA ALA A 7 5.58 -1.71 -2.98
C ALA A 7 5.81 -2.78 -4.06
N GLU A 8 6.96 -3.45 -4.06
CA GLU A 8 7.30 -4.51 -5.04
C GLU A 8 6.57 -5.84 -4.81
N LYS A 9 6.06 -6.08 -3.60
CA LYS A 9 5.40 -7.33 -3.21
C LYS A 9 4.43 -7.11 -2.04
N PRO A 10 3.42 -7.99 -1.87
CA PRO A 10 2.38 -7.80 -0.86
C PRO A 10 2.88 -7.71 0.58
N SER A 11 3.93 -8.47 0.94
CA SER A 11 4.46 -8.46 2.31
C SER A 11 5.01 -7.09 2.71
N VAL A 12 5.78 -6.45 1.82
CA VAL A 12 6.34 -5.10 2.04
C VAL A 12 5.22 -4.06 2.13
N GLY A 13 4.22 -4.13 1.24
CA GLY A 13 3.08 -3.22 1.29
C GLY A 13 2.31 -3.30 2.61
N LYS A 14 2.14 -4.50 3.17
CA LYS A 14 1.48 -4.70 4.47
C LYS A 14 2.29 -4.14 5.63
N GLU A 15 3.61 -4.28 5.63
CA GLU A 15 4.46 -3.70 6.68
C GLU A 15 4.43 -2.16 6.65
N LEU A 16 4.52 -1.57 5.46
CA LEU A 16 4.42 -0.12 5.29
C LEU A 16 3.06 0.40 5.74
N ALA A 17 1.97 -0.24 5.30
CA ALA A 17 0.62 0.10 5.72
C ALA A 17 0.43 0.04 7.25
N ARG A 18 1.05 -0.93 7.94
CA ARG A 18 0.99 -1.02 9.40
C ARG A 18 1.61 0.20 10.07
N VAL A 19 2.75 0.68 9.59
CA VAL A 19 3.43 1.87 10.14
C VAL A 19 2.67 3.16 9.77
N LEU A 20 2.07 3.20 8.59
CA LEU A 20 1.29 4.35 8.08
C LEU A 20 -0.17 4.38 8.56
N GLY A 21 -0.56 3.47 9.46
CA GLY A 21 -1.91 3.40 10.02
C GLY A 21 -3.01 3.08 8.98
N CYS A 22 -2.66 2.40 7.89
CA CYS A 22 -3.60 2.06 6.84
C CYS A 22 -4.41 0.80 7.16
N ALA A 23 -5.72 0.87 6.90
CA ALA A 23 -6.65 -0.25 7.05
C ALA A 23 -6.89 -0.95 5.70
N ASN A 24 -7.28 -2.23 5.75
CA ASN A 24 -7.55 -3.01 4.55
C ASN A 24 -8.85 -2.58 3.86
N ARG A 25 -8.77 -2.22 2.57
CA ARG A 25 -9.91 -1.87 1.69
C ARG A 25 -10.13 -2.89 0.57
N GLY A 26 -9.61 -4.10 0.73
CA GLY A 26 -9.72 -5.20 -0.22
C GLY A 26 -8.49 -5.26 -1.15
N LYS A 27 -8.43 -4.37 -2.14
CA LYS A 27 -7.35 -4.39 -3.16
C LYS A 27 -6.10 -3.58 -2.79
N TYR A 28 -6.23 -2.69 -1.81
CA TYR A 28 -5.17 -1.82 -1.31
C TYR A 28 -5.44 -1.52 0.17
N LEU A 29 -4.48 -0.87 0.81
CA LEU A 29 -4.54 -0.46 2.21
C LEU A 29 -4.61 1.07 2.22
N GLU A 30 -5.43 1.66 3.09
CA GLU A 30 -5.69 3.10 3.05
C GLU A 30 -5.83 3.73 4.44
N SER A 31 -5.30 4.93 4.60
CA SER A 31 -5.56 5.85 5.71
C SER A 31 -6.03 7.22 5.16
N ASP A 32 -6.17 8.21 6.03
CA ASP A 32 -6.56 9.55 5.61
C ASP A 32 -5.51 10.22 4.72
N ASP A 33 -4.23 9.89 4.92
CA ASP A 33 -3.11 10.50 4.22
C ASP A 33 -2.46 9.59 3.16
N TYR A 34 -2.63 8.26 3.27
CA TYR A 34 -1.90 7.30 2.43
C TYR A 34 -2.80 6.27 1.76
N ILE A 35 -2.43 5.89 0.53
CA ILE A 35 -2.90 4.69 -0.15
C ILE A 35 -1.67 3.82 -0.39
N VAL A 36 -1.67 2.59 0.14
CA VAL A 36 -0.60 1.61 -0.01
C VAL A 36 -1.08 0.44 -0.85
N THR A 37 -0.36 0.16 -1.93
CA THR A 37 -0.62 -1.00 -2.80
C THR A 37 0.70 -1.64 -3.23
N TRP A 38 0.64 -2.71 -4.02
CA TRP A 38 1.83 -3.42 -4.47
C TRP A 38 1.71 -3.88 -5.92
N ALA A 39 2.87 -3.95 -6.57
CA ALA A 39 3.09 -4.67 -7.80
C ALA A 39 3.22 -6.18 -7.53
N LEU A 40 2.97 -6.99 -8.56
CA LEU A 40 3.38 -8.39 -8.59
C LEU A 40 4.19 -8.60 -9.86
N GLY A 41 5.52 -8.68 -9.71
CA GLY A 41 6.44 -8.77 -10.85
C GLY A 41 6.72 -7.42 -11.50
N HIS A 42 7.13 -7.46 -12.77
CA HIS A 42 7.50 -6.25 -13.51
C HIS A 42 6.23 -5.54 -14.03
N LEU A 43 6.05 -4.27 -13.65
CA LEU A 43 5.03 -3.38 -14.18
C LEU A 43 5.62 -2.66 -15.40
N VAL A 44 5.35 -3.17 -16.60
CA VAL A 44 5.60 -2.47 -17.88
C VAL A 44 4.32 -1.75 -18.31
#